data_AF-A0A371HJL3-F1
#
_entry.id   AF-A0A371HJL3-F1
#
_cell.length_a   1.000
_cell.length_b   1.000
_cell.length_c   1.000
_cell.angle_alpha   90.00
_cell.angle_beta   90.00
_cell.angle_gamma   90.00
#
_symmetry.space_group_name_H-M   'P 1'
#
loop_
_entity.id
_entity.type
_entity.pdbx_description
1 polymer ?
#
loop_
_entity_poly.entity_id
_entity_poly.type
_entity_poly.pdbx_seq_one_letter_code
_entity_poly.pdbx_strand_id
1 'polypeptide(L)'
;MSCNGCRVLRKGCSETCPLRSCLQWIESPESQQHATLFLAKFFGRSDLMSFAASVPETKRPGLFQSLLFEGCGRMVNPVNGAVGLLWSGNWHVCEAAVETVLAGGVLRPSPETFAGVSNKQNLNLFL
;
A
#
# COMPACT_ATOMS: atom_id res chain seq x y z
N MET A 1 -15.19 -5.08 -20.13
CA MET A 1 -15.76 -4.41 -18.92
C MET A 1 -14.65 -3.66 -18.17
N SER A 2 -14.95 -2.49 -17.56
CA SER A 2 -13.97 -1.70 -16.78
C SER A 2 -13.58 -2.43 -15.49
N CYS A 3 -12.28 -2.42 -15.13
CA CYS A 3 -11.83 -2.96 -13.85
C CYS A 3 -12.25 -2.07 -12.66
N ASN A 4 -12.28 -2.65 -11.46
CA ASN A 4 -12.72 -1.95 -10.25
C ASN A 4 -11.85 -0.71 -9.93
N GLY A 5 -10.54 -0.79 -10.17
CA GLY A 5 -9.63 0.35 -10.01
C GLY A 5 -9.94 1.52 -10.96
N CYS A 6 -10.15 1.26 -12.26
CA CYS A 6 -10.55 2.31 -13.19
C CYS A 6 -11.92 2.90 -12.85
N ARG A 7 -12.86 2.06 -12.40
CA ARG A 7 -14.21 2.50 -11.98
C ARG A 7 -14.13 3.49 -10.82
N VAL A 8 -13.41 3.17 -9.74
CA VAL A 8 -13.32 4.06 -8.56
C VAL A 8 -12.57 5.36 -8.88
N LEU A 9 -11.60 5.31 -9.80
CA LEU A 9 -10.87 6.50 -10.25
C LEU A 9 -11.61 7.33 -11.29
N ARG A 10 -12.80 6.89 -11.75
CA ARG A 10 -13.56 7.50 -12.85
C ARG A 10 -12.71 7.67 -14.13
N LYS A 11 -11.87 6.67 -14.43
CA LYS A 11 -10.95 6.63 -15.57
C LYS A 11 -11.45 5.63 -16.62
N GLY A 12 -11.27 5.95 -17.91
CA GLY A 12 -11.45 4.98 -18.99
C GLY A 12 -10.54 3.75 -18.83
N CYS A 13 -11.09 2.57 -19.11
CA CYS A 13 -10.40 1.27 -18.98
C CYS A 13 -10.27 0.62 -20.36
N SER A 14 -9.06 0.26 -20.75
CA SER A 14 -8.75 -0.48 -21.97
C SER A 14 -8.51 -1.96 -21.68
N GLU A 15 -8.36 -2.77 -22.74
CA GLU A 15 -7.94 -4.17 -22.62
C GLU A 15 -6.55 -4.29 -21.97
N THR A 16 -5.63 -3.39 -22.32
CA THR A 16 -4.26 -3.33 -21.80
C THR A 16 -4.12 -2.54 -20.47
N CYS A 17 -5.21 -2.38 -19.71
CA CYS A 17 -5.23 -1.56 -18.51
C CYS A 17 -4.24 -2.07 -17.43
N PRO A 18 -3.25 -1.27 -17.00
CA PRO A 18 -2.28 -1.72 -15.99
C PRO A 18 -2.90 -2.12 -14.65
N LEU A 19 -3.94 -1.40 -14.21
CA LEU A 19 -4.63 -1.67 -12.95
C LEU A 19 -5.37 -3.01 -12.95
N ARG A 20 -5.76 -3.55 -14.12
CA ARG A 20 -6.51 -4.81 -14.18
C ARG A 20 -5.70 -5.95 -13.59
N SER A 21 -4.46 -6.12 -14.05
CA SER A 21 -3.51 -7.10 -13.53
C SER A 21 -3.10 -6.83 -12.09
N CYS A 22 -3.01 -5.55 -11.66
CA CYS A 22 -2.66 -5.22 -10.26
C CYS A 22 -3.65 -5.78 -9.23
N LEU A 23 -4.92 -5.93 -9.60
CA LEU A 23 -6.02 -6.19 -8.67
C LEU A 23 -6.45 -7.66 -8.60
N GLN A 24 -5.92 -8.53 -9.47
CA GLN A 24 -6.37 -9.92 -9.60
C GLN A 24 -6.25 -10.76 -8.32
N TRP A 25 -5.34 -10.39 -7.41
CA TRP A 25 -5.11 -11.10 -6.16
C TRP A 25 -6.07 -10.69 -5.03
N ILE A 26 -6.81 -9.58 -5.19
CA ILE A 26 -7.79 -9.11 -4.20
C ILE A 26 -9.15 -9.67 -4.60
N GLU A 27 -9.75 -10.50 -3.76
CA GLU A 27 -10.97 -11.25 -4.09
C GLU A 27 -12.21 -10.35 -4.22
N SER A 28 -12.43 -9.44 -3.27
CA SER A 28 -13.61 -8.58 -3.25
C SER A 28 -13.48 -7.40 -4.22
N PRO A 29 -14.49 -7.15 -5.08
CA PRO A 29 -14.59 -5.94 -5.90
C PRO A 29 -14.53 -4.65 -5.09
N GLU A 30 -15.09 -4.63 -3.89
CA GLU A 30 -15.08 -3.49 -2.97
C GLU A 30 -13.67 -3.25 -2.42
N SER A 31 -13.00 -4.30 -1.95
CA SER A 31 -11.61 -4.20 -1.48
C SER A 31 -10.64 -3.73 -2.57
N GLN A 32 -10.85 -4.16 -3.82
CA GLN A 32 -10.10 -3.63 -4.97
C GLN A 32 -10.28 -2.12 -5.13
N GLN A 33 -11.50 -1.60 -4.93
CA GLN A 33 -11.79 -0.16 -5.01
C GLN A 33 -11.16 0.59 -3.84
N HIS A 34 -11.27 0.07 -2.62
CA HIS A 34 -10.69 0.70 -1.43
C HIS A 34 -9.16 0.81 -1.54
N ALA A 35 -8.48 -0.28 -1.89
CA ALA A 35 -7.04 -0.29 -2.09
C ALA A 35 -6.60 0.69 -3.19
N THR A 36 -7.30 0.68 -4.33
CA THR A 36 -6.97 1.59 -5.44
C THR A 36 -7.17 3.06 -5.03
N LEU A 37 -8.29 3.37 -4.36
CA LEU A 37 -8.58 4.74 -3.95
C LEU A 37 -7.59 5.22 -2.89
N PHE A 38 -7.22 4.36 -1.94
CA PHE A 38 -6.19 4.64 -0.94
C PHE A 38 -4.87 4.99 -1.60
N LEU A 39 -4.35 4.12 -2.47
CA LEU A 39 -3.08 4.32 -3.15
C LEU A 39 -3.08 5.57 -4.04
N ALA A 40 -4.18 5.82 -4.74
CA ALA A 40 -4.33 7.02 -5.57
C ALA A 40 -4.40 8.31 -4.77
N LYS A 41 -4.90 8.26 -3.53
CA LYS A 41 -4.86 9.40 -2.60
C LYS A 41 -3.49 9.59 -1.98
N PHE A 42 -2.79 8.50 -1.66
CA PHE A 42 -1.50 8.55 -0.99
C PHE A 42 -0.34 8.93 -1.93
N PHE A 43 -0.17 8.20 -3.04
CA PHE A 43 0.88 8.46 -4.03
C PHE A 43 0.45 9.48 -5.10
N GLY A 44 -0.84 9.73 -5.24
CA GLY A 44 -1.38 10.47 -6.38
C GLY A 44 -1.72 9.56 -7.56
N ARG A 45 -2.68 10.00 -8.39
CA ARG A 45 -3.20 9.21 -9.52
C ARG A 45 -2.14 8.98 -10.59
N SER A 46 -1.38 10.01 -10.94
CA SER A 46 -0.35 9.95 -11.99
C SER A 46 0.75 8.96 -11.62
N ASP A 47 1.21 9.00 -10.37
CA ASP A 47 2.30 8.15 -9.88
C ASP A 47 1.84 6.71 -9.75
N LEU A 48 0.64 6.45 -9.20
CA LEU A 48 0.07 5.11 -9.15
C LEU A 48 -0.01 4.46 -10.56
N MET A 49 -0.44 5.23 -11.56
CA MET A 49 -0.50 4.74 -12.94
C MET A 49 0.89 4.50 -13.52
N SER A 50 1.85 5.39 -13.23
CA SER A 50 3.24 5.27 -13.69
C SER A 50 3.92 4.03 -13.09
N PHE A 51 3.74 3.79 -11.78
CA PHE A 51 4.21 2.57 -11.13
C PHE A 51 3.59 1.32 -11.75
N ALA A 52 2.26 1.28 -11.89
CA ALA A 52 1.59 0.11 -12.47
C ALA A 52 2.08 -0.19 -13.90
N ALA A 53 2.45 0.84 -14.67
CA ALA A 53 2.96 0.69 -16.03
C ALA A 53 4.47 0.39 -16.12
N SER A 54 5.25 0.64 -15.07
CA SER A 54 6.72 0.51 -15.10
C SER A 54 7.23 -0.93 -14.97
N VAL A 55 6.37 -1.88 -14.63
CA VAL A 55 6.72 -3.30 -14.47
C VAL A 55 5.95 -4.21 -15.44
N PRO A 56 6.52 -5.37 -15.81
CA PRO A 56 5.81 -6.39 -16.58
C PRO A 56 4.52 -6.84 -15.89
N GLU A 57 3.54 -7.28 -16.67
CA GLU A 57 2.20 -7.65 -16.17
C GLU A 57 2.24 -8.65 -15.02
N THR A 58 3.12 -9.65 -15.10
CA THR A 58 3.30 -10.70 -14.08
C THR A 58 3.83 -10.18 -12.74
N LYS A 59 4.42 -8.98 -12.69
CA LYS A 59 4.96 -8.36 -11.47
C LYS A 59 4.02 -7.31 -10.87
N ARG A 60 2.99 -6.88 -11.59
CA ARG A 60 2.05 -5.84 -11.15
C ARG A 60 1.29 -6.17 -9.85
N PRO A 61 0.81 -7.41 -9.62
CA PRO A 61 0.21 -7.77 -8.33
C PRO A 61 1.16 -7.50 -7.15
N GLY A 62 2.41 -7.98 -7.25
CA GLY A 62 3.42 -7.82 -6.19
C GLY A 62 3.84 -6.36 -5.99
N LEU A 63 3.95 -5.58 -7.08
CA LEU A 63 4.20 -4.14 -6.98
C LEU A 63 3.05 -3.44 -6.25
N PHE A 64 1.81 -3.72 -6.63
CA PHE A 64 0.63 -3.09 -6.02
C PHE A 64 0.51 -3.42 -4.53
N GLN A 65 0.79 -4.68 -4.15
CA GLN A 65 0.86 -5.10 -2.76
C GLN A 65 1.98 -4.36 -2.00
N SER A 66 3.16 -4.22 -2.62
CA SER A 66 4.28 -3.47 -2.01
C SER A 66 3.93 -2.00 -1.78
N LEU A 67 3.30 -1.34 -2.74
CA LEU A 67 2.81 0.04 -2.59
C LEU A 67 1.76 0.15 -1.46
N LEU A 68 0.89 -0.85 -1.32
CA LEU A 68 -0.13 -0.89 -0.27
C LEU A 68 0.52 -0.94 1.12
N PHE A 69 1.51 -1.79 1.32
CA PHE A 69 2.27 -1.84 2.57
C PHE A 69 3.08 -0.56 2.83
N GLU A 70 3.74 0.00 1.81
CA GLU A 70 4.50 1.26 1.94
C GLU A 70 3.57 2.42 2.37
N GLY A 71 2.43 2.57 1.70
CA GLY A 71 1.44 3.59 2.03
C GLY A 71 0.83 3.38 3.41
N CYS A 72 0.39 2.16 3.74
CA CYS A 72 -0.19 1.84 5.04
C CYS A 72 0.82 2.05 6.18
N GLY A 73 2.06 1.60 5.98
CA GLY A 73 3.15 1.77 6.93
C GLY A 73 3.43 3.25 7.22
N ARG A 74 3.45 4.11 6.20
CA ARG A 74 3.62 5.57 6.39
C ARG A 74 2.41 6.25 7.03
N MET A 75 1.21 5.73 6.82
CA MET A 75 0.01 6.28 7.47
C MET A 75 0.01 6.05 8.98
N VAL A 76 0.51 4.89 9.43
CA VAL A 76 0.57 4.55 10.87
C VAL A 76 1.90 4.94 11.53
N ASN A 77 3.00 4.95 10.76
CA ASN A 77 4.35 5.37 11.14
C ASN A 77 4.88 6.43 10.14
N PRO A 78 4.54 7.71 10.32
CA PRO A 78 4.87 8.75 9.32
C PRO A 78 6.36 8.97 9.08
N VAL A 79 7.22 8.69 10.07
CA VAL A 79 8.66 8.95 9.98
C VAL A 79 9.40 7.79 9.34
N ASN A 80 9.19 6.57 9.85
CA ASN A 80 9.99 5.39 9.46
C ASN A 80 9.23 4.42 8.54
N GLY A 81 7.92 4.63 8.33
CA GLY A 81 7.09 3.82 7.44
C GLY A 81 7.07 2.33 7.79
N ALA A 82 6.85 1.50 6.77
CA ALA A 82 6.79 0.05 6.90
C ALA A 82 8.12 -0.55 7.41
N VAL A 83 9.27 0.00 7.00
CA VAL A 83 10.60 -0.45 7.45
C VAL A 83 10.77 -0.25 8.96
N GLY A 84 10.35 0.90 9.49
CA GLY A 84 10.40 1.15 10.93
C GLY A 84 9.53 0.18 11.74
N LEU A 85 8.36 -0.18 11.22
CA LEU A 85 7.49 -1.18 11.84
C LEU A 85 8.15 -2.57 11.81
N LEU A 86 8.77 -2.94 10.70
CA LEU A 86 9.49 -4.21 10.58
C LEU A 86 10.65 -4.29 11.58
N TRP A 87 11.51 -3.28 11.63
CA TRP A 87 12.70 -3.27 12.49
C TRP A 87 12.39 -3.17 13.99
N SER A 88 11.27 -2.55 14.35
CA SER A 88 10.81 -2.46 15.74
C SER A 88 9.98 -3.67 16.20
N GLY A 89 9.80 -4.69 15.35
CA GLY A 89 8.99 -5.87 15.67
C GLY A 89 7.47 -5.63 15.61
N ASN A 90 7.04 -4.48 15.10
CA ASN A 90 5.63 -4.05 15.00
C ASN A 90 5.03 -4.30 13.61
N TRP A 91 5.51 -5.32 12.87
CA TRP A 91 5.02 -5.63 11.52
C TRP A 91 3.51 -5.87 11.46
N HIS A 92 2.96 -6.54 12.48
CA HIS A 92 1.51 -6.80 12.63
C HIS A 92 0.65 -5.52 12.57
N VAL A 93 1.19 -4.36 12.98
CA VAL A 93 0.51 -3.06 12.86
C VAL A 93 0.35 -2.65 11.40
N CYS A 94 1.38 -2.91 10.57
CA CYS A 94 1.32 -2.65 9.14
C CYS A 94 0.32 -3.58 8.44
N GLU A 95 0.29 -4.86 8.83
CA GLU A 95 -0.68 -5.84 8.31
C GLU A 95 -2.12 -5.44 8.67
N ALA A 96 -2.38 -5.09 9.94
CA ALA A 96 -3.69 -4.61 10.37
C ALA A 96 -4.12 -3.32 9.63
N ALA A 97 -3.18 -2.44 9.29
CA ALA A 97 -3.45 -1.25 8.49
C ALA A 97 -3.85 -1.61 7.05
N VAL A 98 -3.19 -2.58 6.41
CA VAL A 98 -3.58 -3.08 5.09
C VAL A 98 -4.98 -3.67 5.13
N GLU A 99 -5.29 -4.52 6.10
CA GLU A 99 -6.63 -5.10 6.27
C GLU A 99 -7.70 -4.02 6.48
N THR A 100 -7.39 -3.00 7.28
CA THR A 100 -8.28 -1.85 7.48
C THR A 100 -8.57 -1.14 6.16
N VAL A 101 -7.56 -0.92 5.31
CA VAL A 101 -7.76 -0.32 3.98
C VAL A 101 -8.57 -1.23 3.07
N LEU A 102 -8.31 -2.53 3.03
CA LEU A 102 -9.08 -3.48 2.22
C LEU A 102 -10.55 -3.54 2.65
N ALA A 103 -10.83 -3.41 3.95
CA ALA A 103 -12.18 -3.31 4.51
C ALA A 103 -12.85 -1.94 4.29
N GLY A 104 -12.15 -0.95 3.73
CA GLY A 104 -12.69 0.40 3.51
C GLY A 104 -12.66 1.31 4.74
N GLY A 105 -11.93 0.92 5.77
CA GLY A 105 -11.70 1.71 6.98
C GLY A 105 -10.76 2.88 6.76
N VAL A 106 -10.65 3.73 7.78
CA VAL A 106 -9.79 4.91 7.79
C VAL A 106 -8.62 4.70 8.74
N LEU A 107 -7.40 4.79 8.22
CA LEU A 107 -6.18 4.69 9.02
C LEU A 107 -5.97 5.93 9.88
N ARG A 108 -5.42 5.72 11.08
CA ARG A 108 -4.99 6.78 12.00
C ARG A 108 -3.52 6.56 12.37
N PRO A 109 -2.72 7.62 12.56
CA PRO A 109 -1.36 7.50 13.08
C PRO A 109 -1.37 6.79 14.45
N SER A 110 -0.46 5.86 14.67
CA SER A 110 -0.35 5.19 15.97
C SER A 110 0.44 6.09 16.94
N PRO A 111 -0.11 6.43 18.12
CA PRO A 111 0.59 7.23 19.13
C PRO A 111 1.89 6.58 19.61
N GLU A 112 1.92 5.25 19.66
CA GLU A 112 3.05 4.45 20.17
C GLU A 112 4.29 4.53 19.29
N THR A 113 4.14 4.96 18.03
CA THR A 113 5.23 5.02 17.06
C THR A 113 6.04 6.31 17.16
N PHE A 114 5.54 7.32 17.88
CA PHE A 114 6.22 8.60 18.11
C PHE A 114 7.18 8.57 19.30
N ALA A 115 7.11 7.54 20.15
CA ALA A 115 8.12 7.30 21.17
C ALA A 115 9.38 6.82 20.45
N GLY A 116 10.27 7.77 20.14
CA GLY A 116 11.53 7.51 19.46
C GLY A 116 12.19 6.24 19.97
N VAL A 117 12.69 5.41 19.05
CA VAL A 117 13.37 4.15 19.32
C VAL A 117 14.57 4.42 20.25
N SER A 118 14.33 4.38 21.55
CA SER A 118 15.34 4.19 22.56
C SER A 118 15.39 2.69 22.82
N ASN A 119 15.86 1.95 21.81
CA ASN A 119 16.28 0.58 22.04
C ASN A 119 17.64 0.39 21.41
N LYS A 120 18.65 0.37 22.30
CA LYS A 120 20.03 -0.04 22.02
C LYS A 120 20.01 -1.51 21.61
N GLN A 121 19.67 -1.80 20.38
CA GLN A 121 19.95 -3.10 19.77
C GLN A 121 20.95 -2.86 18.65
N ASN A 122 22.22 -3.01 19.03
CA ASN A 122 23.42 -3.16 18.20
C ASN A 122 23.36 -2.55 16.80
N LEU A 123 23.94 -1.34 16.68
CA LEU A 123 24.39 -0.72 15.42
C LEU A 123 25.47 -1.54 14.65
N ASN A 124 25.69 -2.81 14.97
CA ASN A 124 26.76 -3.66 14.39
C ASN A 124 26.26 -4.61 13.30
N LEU A 125 25.15 -4.31 12.61
CA LEU A 125 24.74 -5.07 11.42
C LEU A 125 24.75 -4.22 10.13
N PHE A 126 25.59 -3.18 10.09
CA PHE A 126 25.75 -2.32 8.92
C PHE A 126 27.22 -1.98 8.59
N LEU A 127 28.15 -2.86 8.96
CA LEU A 127 29.44 -3.08 8.27
C LEU A 127 29.77 -4.58 8.31
#